data_AF-A0A4U7F3V2-F1
#
_entry.id   AF-A0A4U7F3V2-F1
#
_cell.length_a   1.000
_cell.length_b   1.000
_cell.length_c   1.000
_cell.angle_alpha   90.00
_cell.angle_beta   90.00
_cell.angle_gamma   90.00
#
_symmetry.space_group_name_H-M   'P 1'
#
loop_
_entity.id
_entity.type
_entity.pdbx_description
1 polymer ?
#
loop_
_entity_poly.entity_id
_entity_poly.type
_entity_poly.pdbx_seq_one_letter_code
_entity_poly.pdbx_strand_id
1 'polypeptide(L)' 'LDTLLTETGMAGGDVIDQLHRSVWEFDLTEREAVRLMERIGEADYRIAEGANEQVQLESLLAALSLAE' A
#
# COMPACT_ATOMS: atom_id res chain seq x y z
N LEU A 1 -3.34 10.56 2.84
CA LEU A 1 -3.34 10.02 1.46
C LEU A 1 -3.60 11.12 0.45
N ASP A 2 -4.69 11.87 0.58
CA ASP A 2 -5.05 12.97 -0.33
C ASP A 2 -3.90 13.96 -0.61
N THR A 3 -3.18 14.41 0.42
CA THR A 3 -1.99 15.26 0.24
C THR A 3 -0.92 14.65 -0.68
N LEU A 4 -0.65 13.35 -0.59
CA LEU A 4 0.35 12.70 -1.45
C LEU A 4 -0.13 12.64 -2.91
N LEU A 5 -1.36 12.16 -3.13
CA LEU A 5 -1.87 11.94 -4.49
C LEU A 5 -2.27 13.24 -5.18
N THR A 6 -2.95 14.14 -4.46
CA THR A 6 -3.56 15.35 -5.01
C THR A 6 -2.64 16.56 -4.90
N GLU A 7 -2.12 16.84 -3.71
CA GLU A 7 -1.33 18.06 -3.50
C GLU A 7 0.10 17.92 -4.03
N THR A 8 0.74 16.76 -3.84
CA THR A 8 2.10 16.53 -4.36
C THR A 8 2.14 15.91 -5.75
N GLY A 9 1.02 15.36 -6.24
CA GLY A 9 0.95 14.70 -7.55
C GLY A 9 1.74 13.39 -7.63
N MET A 10 1.97 12.73 -6.49
CA MET A 10 2.67 11.44 -6.45
C MET A 10 1.78 10.36 -7.06
N ALA A 11 2.34 9.51 -7.93
CA ALA A 11 1.58 8.39 -8.50
C ALA A 11 1.29 7.36 -7.40
N GLY A 12 0.14 6.69 -7.47
CA GLY A 12 -0.19 5.67 -6.48
C GLY A 12 0.78 4.48 -6.48
N GLY A 13 1.30 4.14 -7.67
CA GLY A 13 2.38 3.16 -7.82
C GLY A 13 3.66 3.54 -7.06
N ASP A 14 4.03 4.83 -7.02
CA ASP A 14 5.21 5.28 -6.25
C ASP A 14 5.00 5.06 -4.76
N VAL A 15 3.78 5.29 -4.24
CA VAL A 15 3.44 5.04 -2.84
C VAL A 15 3.58 3.54 -2.51
N ILE A 16 3.06 2.67 -3.38
CA ILE A 16 3.18 1.22 -3.25
C ILE A 16 4.65 0.78 -3.25
N ASP A 17 5.44 1.29 -4.18
CA ASP A 17 6.88 1.00 -4.30
C ASP A 17 7.66 1.38 -3.03
N GLN A 18 7.35 2.54 -2.45
CA GLN A 18 7.97 2.97 -1.19
C GLN A 18 7.57 2.07 -0.03
N LEU A 19 6.27 1.74 0.09
CA LEU A 19 5.80 0.81 1.12
C LEU A 19 6.48 -0.55 1.00
N HIS A 20 6.58 -1.09 -0.21
CA HIS A 20 7.23 -2.38 -0.48
C HIS A 20 8.68 -2.42 0.00
N ARG A 21 9.47 -1.36 -0.25
CA ARG A 21 10.89 -1.28 0.13
C ARG A 21 11.07 -1.07 1.64
N SER A 22 10.14 -0.37 2.30
CA SER A 22 10.23 -0.07 3.73
C SER A 22 9.55 -1.08 4.66
N VAL A 23 8.88 -2.13 4.14
CA VAL A 23 8.20 -3.14 4.99
C VAL A 23 9.10 -3.67 6.12
N TRP A 24 10.34 -4.00 5.79
CA TRP A 24 11.30 -4.59 6.73
C TRP A 24 11.95 -3.58 7.68
N GLU A 25 11.72 -2.28 7.46
CA GLU A 25 12.20 -1.20 8.32
C GLU A 25 11.23 -0.94 9.48
N PHE A 26 10.01 -1.47 9.40
CA PHE A 26 9.03 -1.39 10.48
C PHE A 26 9.29 -2.43 11.57
N ASP A 27 8.95 -2.08 12.81
CA ASP A 27 9.03 -2.97 13.97
C ASP A 27 7.84 -3.95 13.98
N LEU A 28 7.79 -4.79 12.94
CA LEU A 28 6.76 -5.80 12.71
C LEU A 28 7.32 -7.19 12.99
N THR A 29 6.48 -8.10 13.49
CA THR A 29 6.83 -9.51 13.48
C THR A 29 6.91 -10.04 12.04
N GLU A 30 7.62 -11.13 11.83
CA GLU A 30 7.75 -11.77 10.50
C GLU A 30 6.39 -12.06 9.86
N ARG A 31 5.41 -12.52 10.65
CA ARG A 31 4.06 -12.79 10.15
C ARG A 31 3.33 -11.53 9.71
N GLU A 32 3.46 -10.44 10.47
CA GLU A 32 2.85 -9.14 10.12
C GLU A 32 3.51 -8.56 8.86
N ALA A 33 4.84 -8.64 8.75
CA ALA A 33 5.58 -8.19 7.57
C ALA A 33 5.16 -8.96 6.30
N VAL A 34 5.05 -10.30 6.39
CA VAL A 34 4.57 -11.14 5.28
C VAL A 34 3.14 -10.77 4.89
N ARG A 35 2.25 -10.57 5.87
CA ARG A 35 0.85 -10.18 5.62
C ARG A 35 0.75 -8.81 4.96
N LEU A 36 1.55 -7.85 5.41
CA LEU A 36 1.66 -6.53 4.78
C LEU A 36 2.16 -6.65 3.34
N MET A 37 3.20 -7.46 3.10
CA MET A 37 3.77 -7.68 1.78
C MET A 37 2.76 -8.31 0.80
N GLU A 38 1.95 -9.27 1.26
CA GLU A 38 0.86 -9.86 0.48
C GLU A 38 -0.17 -8.78 0.04
N ARG A 39 -0.58 -7.92 0.97
CA ARG A 39 -1.54 -6.84 0.68
C ARG A 39 -0.98 -5.78 -0.27
N ILE A 40 0.30 -5.42 -0.11
CA ILE A 40 1.00 -4.50 -1.01
C ILE A 40 1.05 -5.10 -2.42
N GLY A 41 1.42 -6.38 -2.56
CA GLY A 41 1.47 -7.06 -3.85
C GLY A 41 0.09 -7.17 -4.53
N GLU A 42 -0.97 -7.39 -3.76
CA GLU A 42 -2.34 -7.40 -4.29
C GLU A 42 -2.75 -6.02 -4.83
N ALA A 43 -2.44 -4.95 -4.11
CA ALA A 43 -2.72 -3.58 -4.53
C ALA A 43 -1.91 -3.19 -5.78
N ASP A 44 -0.61 -3.53 -5.79
CA ASP A 44 0.30 -3.30 -6.93
C ASP A 44 -0.21 -3.97 -8.20
N TYR A 45 -0.53 -5.27 -8.11
CA TYR A 45 -1.09 -6.03 -9.22
C TYR A 45 -2.36 -5.39 -9.77
N ARG A 46 -3.30 -4.98 -8.90
CA ARG A 46 -4.55 -4.34 -9.34
C ARG A 46 -4.32 -3.00 -10.02
N ILE A 47 -3.41 -2.18 -9.50
CA ILE A 47 -3.02 -0.92 -10.13
C ILE A 47 -2.42 -1.17 -11.51
N ALA A 48 -1.51 -2.15 -11.64
CA ALA A 48 -0.92 -2.53 -12.92
C ALA A 48 -1.97 -3.01 -13.95
N GLU A 49 -3.04 -3.66 -13.50
CA GLU A 49 -4.19 -4.05 -14.32
C GLU A 49 -5.17 -2.89 -14.63
N GLY A 50 -4.84 -1.66 -14.20
CA GLY A 50 -5.62 -0.45 -14.50
C GLY A 50 -6.71 -0.12 -13.49
N ALA A 51 -6.68 -0.71 -12.29
CA ALA A 51 -7.58 -0.30 -11.21
C ALA A 51 -7.28 1.14 -10.77
N ASN A 52 -8.29 1.81 -10.20
CA ASN A 52 -8.11 3.16 -9.66
C ASN A 52 -7.14 3.15 -8.47
N GLU A 53 -6.02 3.86 -8.61
CA GLU A 53 -4.93 3.91 -7.64
C GLU A 53 -5.37 4.37 -6.25
N GLN A 54 -6.14 5.46 -6.17
CA GLN A 54 -6.62 5.99 -4.91
C GLN A 54 -7.49 4.98 -4.18
N VAL A 55 -8.43 4.33 -4.89
CA VAL A 55 -9.29 3.29 -4.29
C VAL A 55 -8.47 2.09 -3.80
N GLN A 56 -7.44 1.65 -4.53
CA GLN A 56 -6.60 0.54 -4.07
C GLN A 56 -5.76 0.92 -2.84
N LEU A 57 -5.20 2.13 -2.80
CA LEU A 57 -4.46 2.63 -1.64
C LEU A 57 -5.34 2.80 -0.41
N GLU A 58 -6.56 3.32 -0.57
CA GLU A 58 -7.54 3.40 0.52
C GLU A 58 -7.95 2.01 1.00
N SER A 59 -8.16 1.05 0.09
CA SER A 59 -8.45 -0.34 0.44
C SER A 59 -7.30 -1.00 1.20
N LEU A 60 -6.05 -0.73 0.83
CA LEU A 60 -4.87 -1.20 1.55
C LEU A 60 -4.85 -0.65 2.98
N LEU A 61 -5.02 0.66 3.15
CA LEU A 61 -5.06 1.31 4.47
C LEU A 61 -6.22 0.79 5.33
N ALA A 62 -7.38 0.55 4.73
CA ALA A 62 -8.51 -0.07 5.41
C ALA A 62 -8.17 -1.49 5.88
N ALA A 63 -7.57 -2.32 5.01
CA ALA A 63 -7.17 -3.68 5.36
C ALA A 63 -6.14 -3.73 6.51
N LEU A 64 -5.26 -2.72 6.61
CA LEU A 64 -4.26 -2.62 7.68
C LEU A 64 -4.81 -2.06 8.99
N SER A 65 -5.90 -1.29 8.95
CA SER A 65 -6.52 -0.67 10.13
C SER A 65 -7.61 -1.53 10.78
N LEU A 66 -8.11 -2.55 10.07
CA LEU A 66 -9.01 -3.53 10.65
C LEU A 66 -8.27 -4.33 11.73
N ALA A 67 -8.67 -4.11 12.99
CA ALA A 67 -8.24 -4.95 14.10
C ALA A 67 -8.84 -6.35 13.92
N GLU A 68 -7.98 -7.37 13.88
CA GLU A 68 -8.38 -8.76 14.09
C GLU A 68 -8.44 -9.09 15.58
#